data_AF-A0A0X3NS76-F1
#
_entry.id   AF-A0A0X3NS76-F1
#
_cell.length_a   1.000
_cell.length_b   1.000
_cell.length_c   1.000
_cell.angle_alpha   90.00
_cell.angle_beta   90.00
_cell.angle_gamma   90.00
#
_symmetry.space_group_name_H-M   'P 1'
#
loop_
_entity.id
_entity.type
_entity.pdbx_description
1 polymer ?
#
loop_
_entity_poly.entity_id
_entity_poly.type
_entity_poly.pdbx_seq_one_letter_code
_entity_poly.pdbx_strand_id
1 'polypeptide(L)'
;MTAKPGSETEEDGQPKINPYKLGTYDLVRLRINRLMEHPDVPVVIPESTRNVQPKGPPEFVRNVWGSAAGVGSGDFHIYRGLRRREYARLEFIEEQKKQQAADEEFQRLREEKIKEFEARTAKKRQKRQKKKERRKRKKCENGAKQSEDSDETDDGIPSGENDVSEDKKEH
;
A
#
# COMPACT_ATOMS: atom_id res chain seq x y z
N MET A 1 -26.63 -15.96 -48.12
CA MET A 1 -25.67 -16.41 -47.08
C MET A 1 -24.35 -15.70 -47.34
N THR A 2 -24.07 -14.62 -46.63
CA THR A 2 -22.80 -13.89 -46.77
C THR A 2 -22.07 -13.93 -45.43
N ALA A 3 -21.03 -14.75 -45.36
CA ALA A 3 -20.17 -14.87 -44.19
C ALA A 3 -19.32 -13.61 -44.04
N LYS A 4 -19.31 -13.03 -42.84
CA LYS A 4 -18.57 -11.80 -42.51
C LYS A 4 -17.07 -12.14 -42.45
N PRO A 5 -16.19 -11.45 -43.19
CA PRO A 5 -14.79 -11.82 -43.26
C PRO A 5 -14.06 -11.33 -42.00
N GLY A 6 -13.53 -12.25 -41.20
CA GLY A 6 -12.52 -11.91 -40.17
C GLY A 6 -12.62 -12.59 -38.80
N SER A 7 -13.53 -13.52 -38.54
CA SER A 7 -13.53 -14.29 -37.28
C SER A 7 -12.81 -15.63 -37.48
N GLU A 8 -11.51 -15.64 -37.23
CA GLU A 8 -10.77 -16.90 -37.07
C GLU A 8 -11.27 -17.63 -35.81
N THR A 9 -11.59 -18.92 -35.97
CA THR A 9 -12.04 -19.82 -34.89
C THR A 9 -10.90 -20.76 -34.52
N GLU A 10 -10.72 -21.07 -33.23
CA GLU A 10 -9.79 -22.14 -32.78
C GLU A 10 -10.47 -23.52 -32.86
N GLU A 11 -9.70 -24.60 -32.72
CA GLU A 11 -10.16 -26.00 -32.92
C GLU A 11 -11.35 -26.41 -32.01
N ASP A 12 -11.60 -25.67 -30.92
CA ASP A 12 -12.72 -25.89 -29.99
C ASP A 12 -14.01 -25.12 -30.34
N GLY A 13 -14.10 -24.51 -31.53
CA GLY A 13 -15.31 -23.81 -31.99
C GLY A 13 -15.61 -22.48 -31.29
N GLN A 14 -14.70 -21.99 -30.44
CA GLN A 14 -14.82 -20.70 -29.80
C GLN A 14 -14.20 -19.58 -30.66
N PRO A 15 -14.83 -18.39 -30.74
CA PRO A 15 -14.27 -17.27 -31.49
C PRO A 15 -12.95 -16.83 -30.85
N LYS A 16 -11.89 -16.61 -31.65
CA LYS A 16 -10.64 -16.05 -31.12
C LYS A 16 -10.89 -14.65 -30.55
N ILE A 17 -10.84 -14.55 -29.23
CA ILE A 17 -11.07 -13.30 -28.52
C ILE A 17 -9.76 -12.49 -28.52
N ASN A 18 -9.76 -11.33 -29.19
CA ASN A 18 -8.62 -10.43 -29.18
C ASN A 18 -8.43 -9.80 -27.78
N PRO A 19 -7.33 -10.07 -27.07
CA PRO A 19 -7.15 -9.62 -25.68
C PRO A 19 -7.07 -8.09 -25.54
N TYR A 20 -6.62 -7.39 -26.59
CA TYR A 20 -6.49 -5.92 -26.62
C TYR A 20 -7.81 -5.17 -26.82
N LYS A 21 -8.92 -5.86 -27.08
CA LYS A 21 -10.26 -5.25 -27.28
C LYS A 21 -11.22 -5.50 -26.11
N LEU A 22 -10.76 -6.14 -25.04
CA LEU A 22 -11.58 -6.49 -23.90
C LEU A 22 -11.59 -5.40 -22.83
N GLY A 23 -12.78 -5.12 -22.30
CA GLY A 23 -12.92 -4.24 -21.15
C GLY A 23 -12.50 -4.93 -19.85
N THR A 24 -12.38 -4.15 -18.78
CA THR A 24 -12.10 -4.67 -17.42
C THR A 24 -13.12 -5.71 -16.98
N TYR A 25 -14.40 -5.47 -17.30
CA TYR A 25 -15.49 -6.40 -17.01
C TYR A 25 -15.33 -7.74 -17.73
N ASP A 26 -14.92 -7.73 -19.00
CA ASP A 26 -14.75 -8.95 -19.78
C ASP A 26 -13.58 -9.79 -19.28
N LEU A 27 -12.48 -9.16 -18.87
CA LEU A 27 -11.33 -9.85 -18.27
C LEU A 27 -11.72 -10.55 -16.96
N VAL A 28 -12.51 -9.88 -16.11
CA VAL A 28 -13.02 -10.45 -14.86
C VAL A 28 -13.99 -11.60 -15.16
N ARG A 29 -14.91 -11.42 -16.11
CA ARG A 29 -15.86 -12.45 -16.53
C ARG A 29 -15.15 -13.71 -17.03
N LEU A 30 -14.12 -13.57 -17.87
CA LEU A 30 -13.32 -14.72 -18.33
C LEU A 30 -12.61 -15.43 -17.17
N ARG A 31 -12.03 -14.67 -16.23
CA ARG A 31 -11.37 -15.24 -15.05
C ARG A 31 -12.35 -15.97 -14.14
N ILE A 32 -13.56 -15.44 -13.95
CA ILE A 32 -14.63 -16.09 -13.18
C ILE A 32 -15.07 -17.37 -13.89
N ASN A 33 -15.35 -17.33 -15.20
CA ASN A 33 -15.75 -18.51 -15.95
C ASN A 33 -14.71 -19.64 -15.81
N ARG A 34 -13.42 -19.32 -15.95
CA ARG A 34 -12.31 -20.28 -15.75
C ARG A 34 -12.29 -20.88 -14.35
N LEU A 35 -12.60 -20.09 -13.32
CA LEU A 35 -12.67 -20.60 -11.94
C LEU A 35 -13.92 -21.48 -11.72
N MET A 36 -15.01 -21.22 -12.43
CA MET A 36 -16.27 -21.96 -12.34
C MET A 36 -16.29 -23.27 -13.15
N GLU A 37 -15.39 -23.44 -14.12
CA GLU A 37 -15.20 -24.70 -14.85
C GLU A 37 -14.76 -25.84 -13.92
N HIS A 38 -14.05 -25.53 -12.83
CA HIS A 38 -13.53 -26.49 -11.85
C HIS A 38 -13.80 -26.03 -10.41
N PRO A 39 -15.06 -26.12 -9.93
CA PRO A 39 -15.44 -25.62 -8.60
C PRO A 39 -14.84 -26.44 -7.45
N ASP A 40 -14.47 -27.71 -7.70
CA ASP A 40 -13.92 -28.61 -6.68
C ASP A 40 -12.43 -28.37 -6.40
N VAL A 41 -11.72 -27.61 -7.26
CA VAL A 41 -10.29 -27.32 -7.08
C VAL A 41 -10.13 -26.10 -6.17
N PRO A 42 -9.46 -26.23 -5.00
CA PRO A 42 -9.27 -25.10 -4.11
C PRO A 42 -8.37 -24.03 -4.77
N VAL A 43 -8.83 -22.79 -4.75
CA VAL A 43 -8.08 -21.65 -5.29
C VAL A 43 -6.94 -21.30 -4.33
N VAL A 44 -5.70 -21.45 -4.79
CA VAL A 44 -4.51 -21.02 -4.03
C VAL A 44 -4.34 -19.52 -4.18
N ILE A 45 -4.63 -18.77 -3.12
CA ILE A 45 -4.27 -17.36 -3.02
C ILE A 45 -2.79 -17.31 -2.66
N PRO A 46 -1.92 -16.68 -3.47
CA PRO A 46 -0.51 -16.58 -3.13
C PRO A 46 -0.36 -15.81 -1.82
N GLU A 47 0.35 -16.39 -0.87
CA GLU A 47 0.82 -15.65 0.30
C GLU A 47 1.70 -14.48 -0.17
N SER A 48 1.74 -13.41 0.63
CA SER A 48 2.58 -12.23 0.35
C SER A 48 4.00 -12.67 -0.04
N THR A 49 4.52 -12.08 -1.11
CA THR A 49 5.86 -12.40 -1.63
C THR A 49 6.88 -12.18 -0.52
N ARG A 50 7.51 -13.26 -0.05
CA ARG A 50 8.55 -13.17 0.97
C ARG A 50 9.70 -12.35 0.41
N ASN A 51 10.17 -11.36 1.17
CA ASN A 51 11.37 -10.60 0.82
C ASN A 51 12.54 -11.57 0.64
N VAL A 52 13.21 -11.48 -0.52
CA VAL A 52 14.32 -12.38 -0.85
C VAL A 52 15.51 -12.03 0.02
N GLN A 53 15.73 -12.84 1.06
CA GLN A 53 16.86 -12.68 1.97
C GLN A 53 18.11 -13.36 1.38
N PRO A 54 19.31 -12.77 1.53
CA PRO A 54 20.54 -13.44 1.15
C PRO A 54 20.69 -14.72 1.99
N LYS A 55 21.10 -15.82 1.35
CA LYS A 55 21.34 -17.08 2.06
C LYS A 55 22.44 -16.88 3.11
N GLY A 56 22.16 -17.31 4.34
CA GLY A 56 23.14 -17.29 5.43
C GLY A 56 24.41 -18.10 5.08
N PRO A 57 25.55 -17.77 5.70
CA PRO A 57 26.77 -18.55 5.53
C PRO A 57 26.55 -19.99 6.04
N PRO A 58 27.14 -21.00 5.39
CA PRO A 58 27.10 -22.37 5.90
C PRO A 58 27.85 -22.45 7.24
N GLU A 59 27.32 -23.22 8.18
CA GLU A 59 27.89 -23.38 9.53
C GLU A 59 29.28 -24.03 9.50
N PHE A 60 29.43 -25.10 8.70
CA PHE A 60 30.69 -25.84 8.55
C PHE A 60 31.09 -25.98 7.10
N VAL A 61 32.31 -25.57 6.79
CA VAL A 61 32.97 -25.87 5.51
C VAL A 61 33.77 -27.15 5.71
N ARG A 62 33.34 -28.24 5.07
CA ARG A 62 33.96 -29.57 5.21
C ARG A 62 35.25 -29.73 4.39
N ASN A 63 35.37 -28.97 3.30
CA ASN A 63 36.43 -29.13 2.30
C ASN A 63 37.48 -28.03 2.44
N VAL A 64 38.07 -27.88 3.64
CA VAL A 64 39.12 -26.90 3.90
C VAL A 64 40.47 -27.59 3.77
N TRP A 65 41.32 -27.09 2.89
CA TRP A 65 42.71 -27.53 2.76
C TRP A 65 43.60 -26.80 3.78
N GLY A 66 44.75 -27.39 4.14
CA GLY A 66 45.62 -26.84 5.18
C GLY A 66 46.07 -25.39 4.91
N SER A 67 46.23 -24.58 5.95
CA SER A 67 46.54 -23.15 5.83
C SER A 67 47.84 -22.83 5.08
N ALA A 68 48.78 -23.77 5.05
CA ALA A 68 50.07 -23.66 4.35
C ALA A 68 50.06 -24.30 2.96
N ALA A 69 48.94 -24.88 2.53
CA ALA A 69 48.86 -25.46 1.20
C ALA A 69 48.71 -24.37 0.13
N GLY A 70 49.28 -24.61 -1.05
CA GLY A 70 49.25 -23.65 -2.16
C GLY A 70 47.86 -23.45 -2.77
N VAL A 71 47.74 -22.44 -3.64
CA VAL A 71 46.51 -22.13 -4.37
C VAL A 71 46.17 -23.26 -5.35
N GLY A 72 45.01 -23.88 -5.17
CA GLY A 72 44.46 -24.89 -6.06
C GLY A 72 43.77 -24.26 -7.27
N SER A 73 43.57 -25.04 -8.34
CA SER A 73 42.88 -24.59 -9.56
C SER A 73 41.42 -24.18 -9.34
N GLY A 74 40.78 -24.64 -8.26
CA GLY A 74 39.40 -24.30 -7.89
C GLY A 74 39.25 -23.03 -7.05
N ASP A 75 40.33 -22.50 -6.47
CA ASP A 75 40.26 -21.42 -5.47
C ASP A 75 39.75 -20.11 -6.07
N PHE A 76 40.07 -19.85 -7.35
CA PHE A 76 39.54 -18.69 -8.07
C PHE A 76 38.01 -18.72 -8.15
N HIS A 77 37.41 -19.88 -8.43
CA HIS A 77 35.96 -20.00 -8.52
C HIS A 77 35.28 -19.92 -7.15
N ILE A 78 35.93 -20.44 -6.11
CA ILE A 78 35.49 -20.29 -4.73
C ILE A 78 35.45 -18.81 -4.35
N TYR A 79 36.54 -18.08 -4.57
CA TYR A 79 36.62 -16.64 -4.31
C TYR A 79 35.55 -15.84 -5.08
N ARG A 80 35.40 -16.11 -6.38
CA ARG A 80 34.42 -15.45 -7.24
C ARG A 80 32.98 -15.67 -6.76
N GLY A 81 32.68 -16.86 -6.23
CA GLY A 81 31.37 -17.17 -5.66
C GLY A 81 31.14 -16.49 -4.31
N LEU A 82 32.16 -16.51 -3.44
CA LEU A 82 32.13 -15.88 -2.12
C LEU A 82 31.98 -14.36 -2.23
N ARG A 83 32.76 -13.71 -3.11
CA ARG A 83 32.69 -12.26 -3.33
C ARG A 83 31.31 -11.84 -3.83
N ARG A 84 30.72 -12.57 -4.79
CA ARG A 84 29.36 -12.28 -5.29
C ARG A 84 28.30 -12.43 -4.19
N ARG A 85 28.40 -13.47 -3.35
CA ARG A 85 27.50 -13.66 -2.21
C ARG A 85 27.63 -12.53 -1.20
N GLU A 86 28.86 -12.11 -0.92
CA GLU A 86 29.13 -11.05 0.05
C GLU A 86 28.66 -9.68 -0.46
N TYR A 87 28.90 -9.35 -1.73
CA TYR A 87 28.39 -8.10 -2.31
C TYR A 87 26.86 -8.05 -2.31
N ALA A 88 26.19 -9.13 -2.72
CA ALA A 88 24.73 -9.20 -2.66
C ALA A 88 24.21 -9.07 -1.20
N ARG A 89 24.94 -9.62 -0.23
CA ARG A 89 24.60 -9.48 1.19
C ARG A 89 24.76 -8.03 1.69
N LEU A 90 25.85 -7.36 1.32
CA LEU A 90 26.12 -5.97 1.70
C LEU A 90 25.11 -5.01 1.06
N GLU A 91 24.86 -5.17 -0.24
CA GLU A 91 23.84 -4.40 -0.97
C GLU A 91 22.46 -4.54 -0.33
N PHE A 92 22.05 -5.77 -0.01
CA PHE A 92 20.80 -6.03 0.69
C PHE A 92 20.72 -5.33 2.05
N ILE A 93 21.79 -5.34 2.86
CA ILE A 93 21.82 -4.67 4.16
C ILE A 93 21.70 -3.15 3.99
N GLU A 94 22.39 -2.58 3.01
CA GLU A 94 22.32 -1.15 2.72
C GLU A 94 20.92 -0.72 2.24
N GLU A 95 20.30 -1.51 1.37
CA GLU A 95 18.93 -1.27 0.90
C GLU A 95 17.91 -1.35 2.04
N GLN A 96 18.01 -2.37 2.90
CA GLN A 96 17.13 -2.51 4.07
C GLN A 96 17.29 -1.32 5.02
N LYS A 97 18.53 -0.87 5.27
CA LYS A 97 18.79 0.31 6.09
C LYS A 97 18.14 1.58 5.50
N LYS A 98 18.24 1.76 4.18
CA LYS A 98 17.61 2.91 3.48
C LYS A 98 16.09 2.84 3.56
N GLN A 99 15.49 1.67 3.35
CA GLN A 99 14.05 1.46 3.45
C GLN A 99 13.53 1.74 4.87
N GLN A 100 14.20 1.19 5.88
CA GLN A 100 13.84 1.41 7.29
C GLN A 100 13.91 2.89 7.67
N ALA A 101 14.96 3.61 7.26
CA ALA A 101 15.06 5.05 7.52
C ALA A 101 13.91 5.83 6.86
N ALA A 102 13.58 5.54 5.59
CA ALA A 102 12.49 6.18 4.89
C ALA A 102 11.12 5.86 5.52
N ASP A 103 10.90 4.63 5.97
CA ASP A 103 9.68 4.20 6.64
C ASP A 103 9.51 4.89 8.00
N GLU A 104 10.58 5.02 8.78
CA GLU A 104 10.59 5.75 10.05
C GLU A 104 10.26 7.23 9.85
N GLU A 105 10.88 7.88 8.86
CA GLU A 105 10.59 9.27 8.51
C GLU A 105 9.13 9.46 8.08
N PHE A 106 8.63 8.57 7.24
CA PHE A 106 7.24 8.58 6.80
C PHE A 106 6.26 8.40 7.97
N GLN A 107 6.55 7.46 8.87
CA GLN A 107 5.72 7.21 10.06
C GLN A 107 5.69 8.43 10.98
N ARG A 108 6.85 9.06 11.25
CA ARG A 108 6.93 10.28 12.06
C ARG A 108 6.10 11.41 11.47
N LEU A 109 6.28 11.71 10.19
CA LEU A 109 5.53 12.76 9.48
C LEU A 109 4.02 12.46 9.46
N ARG A 110 3.63 11.19 9.32
CA ARG A 110 2.23 10.77 9.36
C ARG A 110 1.63 11.00 10.74
N GLU A 111 2.32 10.62 11.80
CA GLU A 111 1.85 10.82 13.18
C GLU A 111 1.72 12.29 13.54
N GLU A 112 2.67 13.12 13.13
CA GLU A 112 2.62 14.57 13.33
C GLU A 112 1.39 15.18 12.66
N LYS A 113 1.16 14.86 11.39
CA LYS A 113 -0.04 15.30 10.65
C LYS A 113 -1.32 14.81 11.33
N ILE A 114 -1.38 13.55 11.76
CA ILE A 114 -2.55 13.02 12.47
C ILE A 114 -2.81 13.81 13.76
N LYS A 115 -1.78 14.06 14.58
CA LYS A 115 -1.88 14.85 15.81
C LYS A 115 -2.37 16.27 15.55
N GLU A 116 -1.88 16.92 14.50
CA GLU A 116 -2.32 18.26 14.09
C GLU A 116 -3.79 18.27 13.66
N PHE A 117 -4.21 17.31 12.83
CA PHE A 117 -5.60 17.16 12.41
C PHE A 117 -6.53 16.86 13.59
N GLU A 118 -6.11 16.00 14.51
CA GLU A 118 -6.86 15.67 15.72
C GLU A 118 -6.98 16.87 16.64
N ALA A 119 -5.91 17.64 16.87
CA ALA A 119 -5.95 18.87 17.67
C ALA A 119 -6.89 19.92 17.07
N ARG A 120 -6.81 20.15 15.75
CA ARG A 120 -7.72 21.06 15.01
C ARG A 120 -9.17 20.58 15.12
N THR A 121 -9.40 19.29 14.94
CA THR A 121 -10.74 18.67 15.01
C THR A 121 -11.29 18.71 16.44
N ALA A 122 -10.49 18.44 17.46
CA ALA A 122 -10.86 18.50 18.87
C ALA A 122 -11.25 19.93 19.27
N LYS A 123 -10.46 20.94 18.89
CA LYS A 123 -10.80 22.37 19.14
C LYS A 123 -12.14 22.74 18.52
N LYS A 124 -12.40 22.33 17.26
CA LYS A 124 -13.68 22.57 16.57
C LYS A 124 -14.83 21.80 17.24
N ARG A 125 -14.61 20.55 17.64
CA ARG A 125 -15.59 19.71 18.35
C ARG A 125 -15.97 20.29 19.70
N GLN A 126 -14.99 20.74 20.50
CA GLN A 126 -15.22 21.41 21.79
C GLN A 126 -16.05 22.70 21.62
N LYS A 127 -15.75 23.52 20.60
CA LYS A 127 -16.56 24.72 20.28
C LYS A 127 -18.02 24.35 19.99
N ARG A 128 -18.26 23.31 19.18
CA ARG A 128 -19.62 22.83 18.85
C ARG A 128 -20.34 22.26 20.07
N GLN A 129 -19.65 21.50 20.93
CA GLN A 129 -20.21 20.96 22.18
C GLN A 129 -20.62 22.10 23.13
N LYS A 130 -19.77 23.11 23.33
CA LYS A 130 -20.12 24.30 24.13
C LYS A 130 -21.32 25.06 23.55
N LYS A 131 -21.42 25.24 22.22
CA LYS A 131 -22.61 25.85 21.56
C LYS A 131 -23.87 25.00 21.79
N LYS A 132 -23.76 23.67 21.69
CA LYS A 132 -24.86 22.72 21.94
C LYS A 132 -25.33 22.75 23.40
N GLU A 133 -24.42 22.77 24.36
CA GLU A 133 -24.73 22.88 25.78
C GLU A 133 -25.39 24.22 26.12
N ARG A 134 -24.89 25.34 25.59
CA ARG A 134 -25.53 26.66 25.75
C ARG A 134 -26.94 26.69 25.18
N ARG A 135 -27.16 26.12 23.99
CA ARG A 135 -28.50 25.98 23.37
C ARG A 135 -29.43 25.11 24.24
N LYS A 136 -28.95 23.99 24.77
CA LYS A 136 -29.72 23.12 25.69
C LYS A 136 -30.10 23.85 26.98
N ARG A 137 -29.15 24.54 27.63
CA ARG A 137 -29.42 25.32 28.85
C ARG A 137 -30.48 26.40 28.61
N LYS A 138 -30.36 27.17 27.54
CA LYS A 138 -31.38 28.16 27.13
C LYS A 138 -32.75 27.51 26.88
N LYS A 139 -32.81 26.34 26.25
CA LYS A 139 -34.07 25.61 26.02
C LYS A 139 -34.69 25.09 27.33
N CYS A 140 -33.88 24.69 28.31
CA CYS A 140 -34.36 24.28 29.63
C CYS A 140 -34.82 25.48 30.48
N GLU A 141 -34.12 26.61 30.44
CA GLU A 141 -34.53 27.85 31.15
C GLU A 141 -35.78 28.48 30.54
N ASN A 142 -35.91 28.49 29.20
CA ASN A 142 -37.09 29.02 28.52
C ASN A 142 -38.20 27.98 28.32
N GLY A 143 -38.00 26.74 28.78
CA GLY A 143 -38.90 25.60 28.62
C GLY A 143 -40.20 25.64 29.43
N ALA A 144 -40.51 26.77 30.10
CA ALA A 144 -41.81 27.00 30.71
C ALA A 144 -42.77 27.83 29.82
N LYS A 145 -42.34 28.35 28.66
CA LYS A 145 -43.24 29.10 27.77
C LYS A 145 -42.92 28.90 26.29
N GLN A 146 -43.66 27.96 25.66
CA GLN A 146 -44.05 27.92 24.23
C GLN A 146 -42.88 27.95 23.21
N SER A 147 -42.92 27.45 21.98
CA SER A 147 -43.81 26.68 21.12
C SER A 147 -42.93 26.39 19.88
N GLU A 148 -43.47 25.63 18.93
CA GLU A 148 -42.88 25.31 17.63
C GLU A 148 -42.37 26.52 16.83
N ASP A 149 -41.43 26.23 15.93
CA ASP A 149 -40.99 26.99 14.74
C ASP A 149 -39.76 27.92 14.85
N SER A 150 -39.02 28.01 13.73
CA SER A 150 -37.71 28.62 13.45
C SER A 150 -36.46 27.70 13.47
N ASP A 151 -36.46 26.72 12.56
CA ASP A 151 -35.24 26.10 12.02
C ASP A 151 -34.64 27.01 10.93
N GLU A 152 -34.10 28.19 11.33
CA GLU A 152 -33.29 29.00 10.42
C GLU A 152 -31.80 28.64 10.57
N THR A 153 -31.35 27.91 9.55
CA THR A 153 -30.02 27.94 8.94
C THR A 153 -29.10 29.07 9.38
N ASP A 154 -28.14 28.74 10.24
CA ASP A 154 -26.88 29.48 10.42
C ASP A 154 -25.74 28.47 10.28
N ASP A 155 -25.59 27.95 9.07
CA ASP A 155 -24.37 27.30 8.60
C ASP A 155 -23.34 28.38 8.24
N GLY A 156 -22.88 29.09 9.27
CA GLY A 156 -21.65 29.86 9.21
C GLY A 156 -20.47 28.91 9.05
N ILE A 157 -20.16 28.56 7.80
CA ILE A 157 -18.90 27.96 7.37
C ILE A 157 -17.78 28.86 7.94
N PRO A 158 -16.90 28.38 8.85
CA PRO A 158 -15.69 29.13 9.15
C PRO A 158 -14.80 29.01 7.91
N SER A 159 -14.86 30.04 7.09
CA SER A 159 -13.95 30.33 5.98
C SER A 159 -12.53 29.94 6.38
N GLY A 160 -11.90 29.14 5.52
CA GLY A 160 -10.56 28.62 5.73
C GLY A 160 -9.56 29.74 5.97
N GLU A 161 -8.98 29.76 7.16
CA GLU A 161 -7.64 30.27 7.36
C GLU A 161 -6.70 29.27 6.67
N ASN A 162 -6.44 29.54 5.39
CA ASN A 162 -5.31 29.00 4.65
C ASN A 162 -4.05 29.58 5.28
N ASP A 163 -3.50 28.89 6.27
CA ASP A 163 -2.14 29.12 6.77
C ASP A 163 -1.17 28.44 5.78
N VAL A 164 -0.98 29.09 4.61
CA VAL A 164 0.06 28.74 3.66
C VAL A 164 1.37 29.23 4.26
N SER A 165 2.06 28.34 4.96
CA SER A 165 3.48 28.50 5.27
C SER A 165 4.25 28.23 3.98
N GLU A 166 4.51 29.30 3.21
CA GLU A 166 5.53 29.32 2.16
C GLU A 166 6.90 29.07 2.80
N ASP A 167 7.34 27.81 2.82
CA ASP A 167 8.74 27.46 3.00
C ASP A 167 9.49 27.80 1.70
N LYS A 168 9.93 29.07 1.59
CA LYS A 168 11.01 29.43 0.65
C LYS A 168 12.31 28.83 1.17
N LYS A 169 12.67 27.63 0.70
CA LYS A 169 14.06 27.19 0.68
C LYS A 169 14.61 27.39 -0.73
N GLU A 170 15.42 28.44 -0.86
CA GLU A 170 16.43 28.53 -1.90
C GLU A 170 17.47 27.42 -1.67
N HIS A 171 17.61 26.53 -2.65
CA HIS A 171 18.88 26.02 -3.19
C HIS A 171 18.61 25.14 -4.41
#